data_AF-A0AAN9E7P9-F1
#
_entry.id   AF-A0AAN9E7P9-F1
#
_cell.length_a   1.000
_cell.length_b   1.000
_cell.length_c   1.000
_cell.angle_alpha   90.00
_cell.angle_beta   90.00
_cell.angle_gamma   90.00
#
_symmetry.space_group_name_H-M   'P 1'
#
loop_
_entity.id
_entity.type
_entity.pdbx_description
1 polymer ?
#
loop_
_entity_poly.entity_id
_entity_poly.type
_entity_poly.pdbx_seq_one_letter_code
_entity_poly.pdbx_strand_id
1 'polypeptide(L)'
;MGINFSGGTDDHLVLVDLNPSGIDGAYVEKILDMASITLNKNSLPGDTNAKKPGGIRIGSPAMTTRGLGEKEFALAADFIHEGVQISLEAKSLFSETKFPGFLKFVSSPEFPLGDKVSELRRKVEALVAQYPIPGV
;
A
#
# COMPACT_ATOMS: atom_id res chain seq x y z
N MET A 1 4.35 -7.17 14.02
CA MET A 1 2.90 -6.90 14.01
C MET A 1 2.40 -7.29 12.64
N GLY A 2 1.48 -8.27 12.53
CA GLY A 2 1.05 -8.84 11.25
C GLY A 2 -0.06 -8.03 10.58
N ILE A 3 -0.16 -8.12 9.25
CA ILE A 3 -1.27 -7.58 8.47
C ILE A 3 -2.50 -8.48 8.70
N ASN A 4 -3.64 -7.91 9.12
CA ASN A 4 -4.85 -8.68 9.38
C ASN A 4 -5.72 -8.74 8.12
N PHE A 5 -6.12 -9.94 7.72
CA PHE A 5 -7.03 -10.17 6.60
C PHE A 5 -8.41 -10.52 7.17
N SER A 6 -9.48 -10.24 6.45
CA SER A 6 -10.86 -10.53 6.88
C SER A 6 -11.22 -12.03 6.97
N GLY A 7 -10.25 -12.93 7.14
CA GLY A 7 -10.44 -14.38 7.20
C GLY A 7 -9.86 -15.17 6.02
N GLY A 8 -9.13 -14.50 5.10
CA GLY A 8 -8.59 -15.11 3.88
C GLY A 8 -9.35 -14.65 2.63
N THR A 9 -9.19 -15.38 1.54
CA THR A 9 -9.95 -15.19 0.30
C THR A 9 -10.12 -16.52 -0.44
N ASP A 10 -11.27 -16.68 -1.10
CA ASP A 10 -11.56 -17.77 -2.06
C ASP A 10 -11.58 -17.25 -3.51
N ASP A 11 -11.26 -15.97 -3.72
CA ASP A 11 -11.27 -15.32 -5.03
C ASP A 11 -9.95 -14.58 -5.33
N HIS A 12 -10.00 -13.67 -6.29
CA HIS A 12 -8.85 -12.97 -6.83
C HIS A 12 -8.49 -11.69 -6.07
N LEU A 13 -9.18 -11.37 -4.97
CA LEU A 13 -8.95 -10.18 -4.17
C LEU A 13 -8.85 -10.48 -2.68
N VAL A 14 -8.13 -9.63 -1.96
CA VAL A 14 -8.07 -9.64 -0.49
C VAL A 14 -8.39 -8.25 0.04
N LEU A 15 -9.11 -8.22 1.16
CA LEU A 15 -9.32 -7.02 1.97
C LEU A 15 -8.44 -7.11 3.21
N VAL A 16 -7.60 -6.09 3.37
CA VAL A 16 -6.70 -5.94 4.51
C VAL A 16 -7.29 -4.93 5.47
N ASP A 17 -7.37 -5.31 6.74
CA ASP A 17 -7.75 -4.45 7.84
C ASP A 17 -6.53 -3.77 8.47
N LEU A 18 -6.49 -2.44 8.34
CA LEU A 18 -5.43 -1.59 8.88
C LEU A 18 -5.82 -0.97 10.23
N ASN A 19 -7.06 -1.12 10.70
CA ASN A 19 -7.52 -0.59 11.98
C ASN A 19 -6.65 -1.07 13.17
N PRO A 20 -6.22 -2.35 13.26
CA PRO A 20 -5.31 -2.80 14.32
C PRO A 20 -3.95 -2.09 14.30
N SER A 21 -3.53 -1.58 13.13
CA SER A 21 -2.30 -0.80 12.97
C SER A 21 -2.51 0.70 13.23
N GLY A 22 -3.75 1.15 13.46
CA GLY A 22 -4.06 2.54 13.75
C GLY A 22 -3.88 3.51 12.57
N ILE A 23 -3.93 3.01 11.32
CA ILE A 23 -3.73 3.82 10.12
C ILE A 23 -4.85 3.64 9.10
N ASP A 24 -5.35 4.77 8.58
CA ASP A 24 -6.40 4.77 7.57
C ASP A 24 -5.80 4.39 6.20
N GLY A 25 -6.57 3.66 5.39
CA GLY A 25 -6.14 3.18 4.08
C GLY A 25 -5.74 4.29 3.12
N ALA A 26 -6.23 5.51 3.29
CA ALA A 26 -5.85 6.66 2.47
C ALA A 26 -4.37 7.05 2.62
N TYR A 27 -3.80 6.96 3.83
CA TYR A 27 -2.39 7.26 4.07
C TYR A 27 -1.49 6.20 3.44
N VAL A 28 -1.87 4.93 3.62
CA VAL A 28 -1.15 3.77 3.07
C VAL A 28 -1.20 3.78 1.54
N GLU A 29 -2.38 3.99 0.95
CA GLU A 29 -2.56 4.10 -0.51
C GLU A 29 -1.60 5.16 -1.10
N LYS A 30 -1.46 6.32 -0.45
CA LYS A 30 -0.59 7.38 -0.96
C LYS A 30 0.90 7.01 -0.94
N ILE A 31 1.39 6.42 0.14
CA ILE A 31 2.80 6.02 0.25
C ILE A 31 3.12 4.89 -0.72
N LEU A 32 2.23 3.90 -0.85
CA LEU A 32 2.39 2.79 -1.79
C LEU A 32 2.38 3.29 -3.25
N ASP A 33 1.50 4.24 -3.59
CA ASP A 33 1.46 4.86 -4.91
C ASP A 33 2.78 5.57 -5.25
N MET A 34 3.37 6.29 -4.29
CA MET A 34 4.70 6.89 -4.44
C MET A 34 5.82 5.85 -4.64
N ALA A 35 5.61 4.62 -4.14
CA ALA A 35 6.52 3.49 -4.29
C ALA A 35 6.22 2.61 -5.52
N SER A 36 5.44 3.10 -6.50
CA SER A 36 5.01 2.35 -7.69
C SER A 36 4.14 1.12 -7.39
N ILE A 37 3.45 1.10 -6.24
CA ILE A 37 2.45 0.07 -5.89
C ILE A 37 1.07 0.73 -5.90
N THR A 38 0.31 0.49 -6.96
CA THR A 38 -1.06 1.00 -7.07
C THR A 38 -2.08 0.00 -6.51
N LEU A 39 -2.85 0.43 -5.52
CA LEU A 39 -3.97 -0.30 -4.96
C LEU A 39 -5.10 0.65 -4.56
N ASN A 40 -6.20 0.12 -3.99
CA ASN A 40 -7.36 0.93 -3.64
C ASN A 40 -7.64 0.86 -2.13
N LYS A 41 -7.78 2.01 -1.48
CA LYS A 41 -8.39 2.11 -0.14
C LYS A 41 -9.84 1.65 -0.20
N ASN A 42 -10.26 0.87 0.79
CA ASN A 42 -11.58 0.25 0.80
C ASN A 42 -12.19 0.30 2.20
N SER A 43 -13.47 0.66 2.28
CA SER A 43 -14.20 0.65 3.56
C SER A 43 -14.36 -0.78 4.07
N LEU A 44 -14.31 -0.95 5.38
CA LEU A 44 -14.49 -2.24 6.05
C LEU A 44 -15.76 -2.24 6.91
N PRO A 45 -16.32 -3.44 7.19
CA PRO A 45 -17.34 -3.57 8.22
C PRO A 45 -16.86 -2.98 9.54
N GLY A 46 -17.60 -2.03 10.11
CA GLY A 46 -17.25 -1.33 11.34
C GLY A 46 -16.63 0.07 11.14
N ASP A 47 -16.28 0.46 9.91
CA ASP A 47 -15.84 1.82 9.63
C ASP A 47 -16.98 2.82 9.93
N THR A 48 -16.72 3.76 10.83
CA THR A 48 -17.70 4.79 11.22
C THR A 48 -17.84 5.92 10.18
N ASN A 49 -16.90 6.02 9.24
CA ASN A 49 -16.88 7.08 8.24
C ASN A 49 -16.34 6.56 6.89
N ALA A 50 -17.20 6.50 5.88
CA ALA A 50 -16.83 6.06 4.53
C ALA A 50 -15.73 6.92 3.85
N LYS A 51 -15.52 8.17 4.32
CA LYS A 51 -14.44 9.04 3.83
C LYS A 51 -13.07 8.71 4.45
N LYS A 52 -13.03 7.84 5.46
CA LYS A 52 -11.83 7.37 6.14
C LYS A 52 -11.83 5.84 6.20
N PRO A 53 -11.64 5.16 5.06
CA PRO A 53 -11.66 3.70 5.01
C PRO A 53 -10.52 3.12 5.87
N GLY A 54 -10.84 2.11 6.68
CA GLY A 54 -9.90 1.40 7.53
C GLY A 54 -9.09 0.33 6.81
N GLY A 55 -9.29 0.12 5.51
CA GLY A 55 -8.65 -0.97 4.77
C GLY A 55 -8.12 -0.61 3.38
N ILE A 56 -7.45 -1.61 2.79
CA ILE A 56 -6.97 -1.62 1.41
C ILE A 56 -7.39 -2.91 0.71
N ARG A 57 -7.69 -2.82 -0.59
CA ARG A 57 -8.05 -3.93 -1.46
C ARG A 57 -6.91 -4.22 -2.41
N ILE A 58 -6.46 -5.46 -2.43
CA ILE A 58 -5.37 -5.96 -3.28
C ILE A 58 -5.93 -7.07 -4.16
N GLY A 59 -5.56 -7.11 -5.44
CA GLY A 59 -6.01 -8.15 -6.36
C GLY A 59 -4.86 -8.71 -7.19
N SER A 60 -4.93 -9.99 -7.51
CA SER A 60 -3.92 -10.70 -8.31
C SER A 60 -4.01 -10.55 -9.85
N PRO A 61 -5.19 -10.36 -10.50
CA PRO A 61 -5.32 -10.59 -11.94
C PRO A 61 -4.36 -9.81 -12.84
N ALA A 62 -4.13 -8.52 -12.53
CA ALA A 62 -3.28 -7.67 -13.36
C ALA A 62 -1.82 -8.18 -13.39
N MET A 63 -1.30 -8.59 -12.24
CA MET A 63 0.08 -9.07 -12.13
C MET A 63 0.23 -10.53 -12.57
N THR A 64 -0.77 -11.37 -12.33
CA THR A 64 -0.80 -12.74 -12.87
C THR A 64 -0.83 -12.72 -14.41
N THR A 65 -1.54 -11.77 -15.03
CA THR A 65 -1.54 -11.61 -16.50
C THR A 65 -0.14 -11.26 -17.05
N ARG A 66 0.70 -10.60 -16.24
CA ARG A 66 2.11 -10.31 -16.58
C ARG A 66 3.04 -11.49 -16.33
N GLY A 67 2.58 -12.54 -15.65
CA GLY A 67 3.33 -13.76 -15.39
C GLY A 67 3.86 -13.91 -13.96
N LEU A 68 3.42 -13.08 -13.01
CA LEU A 68 3.81 -13.25 -11.60
C LEU A 68 3.14 -14.49 -11.00
N GLY A 69 3.94 -15.31 -10.30
CA GLY A 69 3.52 -16.48 -9.56
C GLY A 69 3.54 -16.26 -8.05
N GLU A 70 3.34 -17.34 -7.30
CA GLU A 70 3.19 -17.32 -5.84
C GLU A 70 4.37 -16.67 -5.10
N LYS A 71 5.60 -16.93 -5.56
CA LYS A 71 6.81 -16.37 -4.95
C LYS A 71 6.89 -14.86 -5.11
N GLU A 72 6.50 -14.35 -6.27
CA GLU A 72 6.47 -12.91 -6.52
C GLU A 72 5.34 -12.23 -5.74
N PHE A 73 4.21 -12.91 -5.53
CA PHE A 73 3.14 -12.41 -4.66
C PHE A 73 3.54 -12.38 -3.19
N ALA A 74 4.32 -13.35 -2.71
CA ALA A 74 4.91 -13.30 -1.37
C ALA A 74 5.83 -12.07 -1.22
N LEU A 75 6.69 -11.83 -2.22
CA LEU A 75 7.56 -10.64 -2.24
C LEU A 75 6.75 -9.34 -2.36
N ALA A 76 5.68 -9.32 -3.14
CA ALA A 76 4.78 -8.17 -3.22
C ALA A 76 4.10 -7.88 -1.88
N ALA A 77 3.73 -8.92 -1.12
CA ALA A 77 3.21 -8.76 0.24
C ALA A 77 4.25 -8.14 1.19
N ASP A 78 5.53 -8.53 1.08
CA ASP A 78 6.62 -7.92 1.83
C ASP A 78 6.80 -6.44 1.48
N PHE A 79 6.72 -6.07 0.19
CA PHE A 79 6.78 -4.68 -0.25
C PHE A 79 5.60 -3.85 0.26
N ILE A 80 4.39 -4.41 0.25
CA ILE A 80 3.20 -3.77 0.83
C ILE A 80 3.39 -3.57 2.33
N HIS A 81 3.92 -4.57 3.04
CA HIS A 81 4.21 -4.46 4.46
C HIS A 81 5.23 -3.36 4.76
N GLU A 82 6.34 -3.30 3.99
CA GLU A 82 7.34 -2.23 4.08
C GLU A 82 6.70 -0.85 3.88
N GLY A 83 5.84 -0.69 2.88
CA GLY A 83 5.11 0.55 2.64
C GLY A 83 4.13 0.93 3.75
N VAL A 84 3.46 -0.04 4.38
CA VAL A 84 2.62 0.19 5.58
C VAL A 84 3.48 0.70 6.75
N GLN A 85 4.67 0.12 6.98
CA GLN A 85 5.57 0.60 8.03
C GLN A 85 6.04 2.04 7.77
N ILE A 86 6.43 2.36 6.53
CA ILE A 86 6.78 3.74 6.14
C ILE A 86 5.59 4.69 6.38
N SER A 87 4.36 4.23 6.10
CA SER A 87 3.15 5.02 6.31
C SER A 87 2.89 5.32 7.80
N LEU A 88 3.12 4.34 8.67
CA LEU A 88 3.03 4.53 10.13
C LEU A 88 4.06 5.53 10.64
N GLU A 89 5.31 5.41 10.18
CA GLU A 89 6.38 6.34 10.53
C GLU A 89 6.06 7.75 10.02
N ALA A 90 5.62 7.90 8.77
CA ALA A 90 5.20 9.17 8.20
C ALA A 90 4.06 9.81 8.99
N LYS A 91 3.05 9.01 9.39
CA LYS A 91 1.93 9.49 10.23
C LYS A 91 2.39 9.91 11.62
N SER A 92 3.42 9.28 12.19
CA SER A 92 3.98 9.68 13.48
C SER A 92 4.78 10.99 13.43
N LEU A 93 5.42 11.28 12.29
CA LEU A 93 6.15 12.54 12.05
C LEU A 93 5.23 13.69 11.64
N PHE A 94 4.03 13.37 11.14
CA PHE A 94 3.06 14.35 10.69
C PHE A 94 2.23 14.89 11.88
N SER A 95 2.31 16.19 12.11
CA SER A 95 1.71 16.85 13.28
C SER A 95 0.24 17.25 13.12
N GLU A 96 -0.26 17.37 11.88
CA GLU A 96 -1.67 17.71 11.63
C GLU A 96 -2.57 16.45 11.55
N THR A 97 -3.89 16.66 11.55
CA THR A 97 -4.88 15.57 11.51
C THR A 97 -5.59 15.42 10.17
N LYS A 98 -5.28 16.29 9.20
CA LYS A 98 -6.01 16.38 7.92
C LYS A 98 -5.20 15.78 6.78
N PHE A 99 -5.84 14.87 6.04
CA PHE A 99 -5.22 14.20 4.89
C PHE A 99 -4.65 15.14 3.81
N PRO A 100 -5.28 16.28 3.44
CA PRO A 100 -4.67 17.21 2.49
C PRO A 100 -3.33 17.79 2.96
N GLY A 101 -3.12 17.96 4.26
CA GLY A 101 -1.82 18.36 4.82
C GLY A 101 -0.79 17.25 4.68
N PHE A 102 -1.21 15.99 4.88
CA PHE A 102 -0.35 14.83 4.69
C PHE A 102 0.14 14.71 3.24
N LEU A 103 -0.72 14.97 2.26
CA LEU A 103 -0.32 14.99 0.85
C LEU A 103 0.81 15.99 0.57
N LYS A 104 0.72 17.20 1.17
CA LYS A 104 1.77 18.22 1.05
C LYS A 104 3.05 17.79 1.76
N PHE A 105 2.93 17.19 2.94
CA PHE A 105 4.05 16.69 3.73
C PHE A 105 4.86 15.63 2.97
N VAL A 106 4.21 14.59 2.43
CA VAL A 106 4.90 13.52 1.70
C VAL A 106 5.39 13.94 0.31
N SER A 107 4.81 14.99 -0.26
CA SER A 107 5.26 15.56 -1.55
C SER A 107 6.33 16.65 -1.38
N SER A 108 6.69 16.99 -0.14
CA SER A 108 7.74 17.96 0.14
C SER A 108 9.11 17.39 -0.24
N PRO A 109 10.01 18.20 -0.84
CA PRO A 109 11.41 17.80 -1.04
C PRO A 109 12.12 17.43 0.27
N GLU A 110 11.63 17.95 1.40
CA GLU A 110 12.19 17.73 2.73
C GLU A 110 11.53 16.54 3.45
N PHE A 111 10.76 15.71 2.75
CA PHE A 111 10.10 14.54 3.36
C PHE A 111 11.16 13.58 3.94
N PRO A 112 11.19 13.37 5.27
CA PRO A 112 12.30 12.65 5.92
C PRO A 112 12.43 11.18 5.51
N LEU A 113 11.37 10.58 4.97
CA LEU A 113 11.33 9.18 4.56
C LEU A 113 11.38 9.02 3.03
N GLY A 114 11.72 10.08 2.29
CA GLY A 114 11.80 10.08 0.83
C GLY A 114 12.76 9.00 0.31
N ASP A 115 13.90 8.80 0.97
CA ASP A 115 14.87 7.77 0.60
C ASP A 115 14.31 6.36 0.78
N LYS A 116 13.58 6.11 1.88
CA LYS A 116 12.91 4.80 2.13
C LYS A 116 11.88 4.50 1.06
N VAL A 117 11.06 5.49 0.69
CA VAL A 117 10.06 5.35 -0.39
C VAL A 117 10.75 5.10 -1.73
N SER A 118 11.84 5.81 -2.02
CA SER A 118 12.61 5.65 -3.26
C SER A 118 13.29 4.28 -3.35
N GLU A 119 13.77 3.76 -2.23
CA GLU A 119 14.34 2.42 -2.15
C GLU A 119 13.26 1.35 -2.40
N LEU A 120 12.11 1.46 -1.74
CA LEU A 120 10.97 0.56 -1.96
C LEU A 120 10.53 0.59 -3.41
N ARG A 121 10.40 1.79 -3.99
CA ARG A 121 10.09 1.99 -5.42
C ARG A 121 11.06 1.23 -6.31
N ARG A 122 12.36 1.35 -6.06
CA ARG A 122 13.40 0.66 -6.83
C ARG A 122 13.26 -0.86 -6.75
N LYS A 123 12.96 -1.42 -5.57
CA LYS A 123 12.73 -2.87 -5.40
C LYS A 123 11.49 -3.32 -6.20
N VAL A 124 10.41 -2.55 -6.14
CA VAL A 124 9.16 -2.82 -6.87
C VAL A 124 9.38 -2.78 -8.37
N GLU A 125 10.00 -1.71 -8.88
CA GLU A 125 10.29 -1.56 -10.32
C GLU A 125 11.25 -2.64 -10.82
N ALA A 126 12.24 -3.04 -10.02
CA ALA A 126 13.17 -4.12 -10.36
C ALA A 126 12.48 -5.49 -10.46
N LEU A 127 11.50 -5.78 -9.59
CA LEU A 127 10.68 -6.99 -9.71
C LEU A 127 9.85 -6.94 -11.00
N VAL A 128 9.14 -5.84 -11.19
CA VAL A 128 8.15 -5.70 -12.26
C VAL A 128 8.78 -5.60 -13.66
N ALA A 129 10.01 -5.07 -13.77
CA ALA A 129 10.75 -4.97 -15.03
C ALA A 129 11.16 -6.33 -15.62
N GLN A 130 11.14 -7.40 -14.82
CA GLN A 130 11.43 -8.76 -15.27
C GLN A 130 10.28 -9.40 -16.05
N TYR A 131 9.09 -8.80 -16.01
CA TYR A 131 7.87 -9.35 -16.58
C TYR A 131 7.32 -8.47 -17.70
N PRO A 132 6.88 -9.07 -18.83
CA PRO A 132 6.37 -8.31 -19.96
C PRO A 132 5.08 -7.56 -19.61
N ILE A 133 4.78 -6.54 -20.41
CA ILE A 133 3.47 -5.88 -20.39
C ILE A 133 2.70 -6.45 -21.60
N PRO A 134 1.56 -7.12 -21.39
CA PRO A 134 0.72 -7.57 -22.50
C PRO A 134 0.20 -6.38 -23.32
N GLY A 135 0.23 -6.50 -24.64
CA GLY A 135 -0.36 -5.50 -25.55
C GLY A 135 0.56 -4.34 -25.96
N VAL A 136 1.86 -4.44 -25.68
CA VAL A 136 2.91 -3.61 -26.31
C VAL A 136 3.74 -4.40 -27.30
#